data_AF-A0A8S0H9X8-F1
#
_entry.id   AF-A0A8S0H9X8-F1
#
_cell.length_a   1.000
_cell.length_b   1.000
_cell.length_c   1.000
_cell.angle_alpha   90.00
_cell.angle_beta   90.00
_cell.angle_gamma   90.00
#
_symmetry.space_group_name_H-M   'P 1'
#
loop_
_entity.id
_entity.type
_entity.pdbx_description
1 polymer ?
#
loop_
_entity_poly.entity_id
_entity_poly.type
_entity_poly.pdbx_seq_one_letter_code
_entity_poly.pdbx_strand_id
1 'polypeptide(L)'
;MRIEQEPCVCLWLIGLPAVRFAGEANAESYNRELQVEGLGSAWALPGLELLMEEPQRKADVWQAMRRLMTRWKSTDEQNDQ
;
A
#
# COMPACT_ATOMS: atom_id res chain seq x y z
N MET A 1 14.40 18.32 7.08
CA MET A 1 13.94 17.46 5.97
C MET A 1 12.45 17.30 6.12
N ARG A 2 11.67 17.92 5.24
CA ARG A 2 10.20 17.95 5.31
C ARG A 2 9.67 17.04 4.20
N ILE A 3 9.37 15.79 4.54
CA ILE A 3 8.88 14.72 3.65
C ILE A 3 7.39 14.96 3.27
N GLU A 4 6.80 16.08 3.70
CA GLU A 4 5.36 16.38 3.60
C GLU A 4 4.93 17.02 2.26
N GLN A 5 5.84 17.30 1.32
CA GLN A 5 5.51 18.11 0.12
C GLN A 5 5.88 17.51 -1.23
N GLU A 6 6.46 16.31 -1.27
CA GLU A 6 6.48 15.56 -2.54
C GLU A 6 5.17 14.78 -2.66
N PRO A 7 4.55 14.72 -3.85
CA PRO A 7 3.40 13.83 -4.07
C PRO A 7 3.86 12.42 -3.71
N CYS A 8 3.43 11.95 -2.53
CA CYS A 8 3.75 10.62 -2.06
C CYS A 8 3.00 9.64 -2.97
N VAL A 9 3.68 9.20 -4.03
CA VAL A 9 3.09 8.35 -5.07
C VAL A 9 2.61 7.00 -4.51
N CYS A 10 3.09 6.58 -3.33
CA CYS A 10 2.68 5.34 -2.68
C CYS A 10 2.91 5.36 -1.15
N LEU A 11 1.85 5.41 -0.33
CA LEU A 11 1.95 5.14 1.11
C LEU A 11 1.67 3.65 1.38
N TRP A 12 2.53 2.96 2.12
CA TRP A 12 2.36 1.53 2.46
C TRP A 12 2.15 1.35 3.96
N LEU A 13 1.08 0.63 4.34
CA LEU A 13 0.73 0.28 5.71
C LEU A 13 1.09 -1.18 5.96
N ILE A 14 2.19 -1.42 6.67
CA ILE A 14 2.72 -2.78 6.87
C ILE A 14 2.28 -3.32 8.23
N GLY A 15 1.59 -4.46 8.20
CA GLY A 15 1.10 -5.16 9.38
C GLY A 15 -0.23 -4.62 9.92
N LEU A 16 -0.91 -5.47 10.69
CA LEU A 16 -2.21 -5.18 11.27
C LEU A 16 -2.23 -3.89 12.12
N PRO A 17 -1.21 -3.54 12.92
CA PRO A 17 -1.22 -2.31 13.68
C PRO A 17 -1.28 -1.06 12.79
N ALA A 18 -0.52 -1.01 11.69
CA ALA A 18 -0.53 0.13 10.78
C ALA A 18 -1.86 0.25 10.03
N VAL A 19 -2.42 -0.89 9.61
CA VAL A 19 -3.71 -0.97 8.93
C VAL A 19 -4.86 -0.53 9.85
N ARG A 20 -4.86 -0.95 11.12
CA ARG A 20 -5.85 -0.52 12.11
C ARG A 20 -5.74 0.96 12.43
N PHE A 21 -4.53 1.46 12.58
CA PHE A 21 -4.28 2.86 12.90
C PHE A 21 -4.81 3.80 11.82
N ALA A 22 -4.65 3.43 10.54
CA ALA A 22 -4.98 4.31 9.43
C ALA A 22 -6.47 4.34 9.03
N GLY A 23 -7.29 3.41 9.52
CA GLY A 23 -8.71 3.37 9.12
C GLY A 23 -9.54 2.25 9.72
N GLU A 24 -9.19 1.78 10.93
CA GLU A 24 -9.92 0.71 11.64
C GLU A 24 -10.07 -0.60 10.84
N ALA A 25 -9.19 -0.80 9.86
CA ALA A 25 -9.23 -1.95 8.96
C ALA A 25 -8.61 -3.21 9.61
N ASN A 26 -8.95 -4.38 9.10
CA ASN A 26 -8.51 -5.68 9.63
C ASN A 26 -7.61 -6.42 8.63
N ALA A 27 -7.16 -7.63 9.00
CA ALA A 27 -6.32 -8.48 8.17
C ALA A 27 -6.96 -8.83 6.80
N GLU A 28 -8.28 -8.77 6.68
CA GLU A 28 -9.00 -8.96 5.41
C GLU A 28 -8.75 -7.84 4.40
N SER A 29 -8.27 -6.69 4.88
CA SER A 29 -7.94 -5.52 4.05
C SER A 29 -6.54 -5.60 3.44
N TYR A 30 -5.74 -6.62 3.77
CA TYR A 30 -4.44 -6.81 3.15
C TYR A 30 -4.54 -6.90 1.63
N ASN A 31 -3.49 -6.41 0.96
CA ASN A 31 -3.36 -6.32 -0.49
C ASN A 31 -4.36 -5.37 -1.16
N ARG A 32 -5.09 -4.55 -0.39
CA ARG A 32 -6.03 -3.53 -0.89
C ARG A 32 -5.55 -2.12 -0.59
N GLU A 33 -6.00 -1.18 -1.41
CA GLU A 33 -5.86 0.24 -1.10
C GLU A 33 -6.95 0.68 -0.13
N LEU A 34 -6.55 1.51 0.82
CA LEU A 34 -7.38 2.16 1.82
C LEU A 34 -7.30 3.66 1.60
N GLN A 35 -8.45 4.34 1.68
CA GLN A 35 -8.46 5.80 1.74
C GLN A 35 -8.22 6.20 3.19
N VAL A 36 -7.09 6.86 3.44
CA VAL A 36 -6.69 7.35 4.75
C VAL A 36 -6.94 8.84 4.80
N GLU A 37 -7.76 9.27 5.76
CA GLU A 37 -8.09 10.68 5.93
C GLU A 37 -6.81 11.50 6.17
N GLY A 38 -6.64 12.59 5.40
CA GLY A 38 -5.47 13.47 5.49
C GLY A 38 -4.17 12.95 4.84
N LEU A 39 -4.11 11.67 4.44
CA LEU A 39 -2.93 11.05 3.82
C LEU A 39 -3.18 10.51 2.40
N GLY A 40 -4.44 10.34 2.00
CA GLY A 40 -4.81 9.85 0.68
C GLY A 40 -4.82 8.32 0.59
N SER A 41 -4.49 7.78 -0.59
CA SER A 41 -4.52 6.33 -0.82
C SER A 41 -3.29 5.63 -0.22
N ALA A 42 -3.53 4.65 0.66
CA ALA A 42 -2.51 3.84 1.29
C ALA A 42 -2.72 2.36 0.98
N TRP A 43 -1.65 1.60 0.75
CA TRP A 43 -1.73 0.18 0.45
C TRP A 43 -1.48 -0.68 1.70
N ALA A 44 -2.45 -1.50 2.08
CA ALA A 44 -2.36 -2.37 3.24
C ALA A 44 -1.60 -3.65 2.91
N LEU A 45 -0.57 -3.96 3.70
CA LEU A 45 0.30 -5.12 3.55
C LEU A 45 0.31 -5.97 4.82
N PRO A 46 0.41 -7.30 4.71
CA PRO A 46 0.67 -8.15 5.86
C PRO A 46 2.03 -7.83 6.50
N GLY A 47 2.15 -8.10 7.80
CA GLY A 47 3.42 -7.97 8.52
C GLY A 47 4.46 -8.97 8.01
N LEU A 48 5.74 -8.67 8.21
CA LEU A 48 6.84 -9.53 7.76
C LEU A 48 6.80 -10.88 8.47
N GLU A 49 6.41 -10.91 9.74
CA GLU A 49 6.23 -12.11 10.55
C GLU A 49 5.22 -13.04 9.90
N LEU A 50 4.05 -12.52 9.50
CA LEU A 50 3.00 -13.28 8.83
C LEU A 50 3.46 -13.80 7.45
N LEU A 51 4.28 -13.02 6.73
CA LEU A 51 4.86 -13.45 5.46
C LEU A 51 5.95 -14.51 5.62
N MET A 52 6.60 -14.57 6.78
CA MET A 52 7.57 -15.60 7.11
C MET A 52 6.87 -16.91 7.52
N GLU A 53 5.78 -16.81 8.28
CA GLU A 53 4.96 -17.95 8.70
C GLU A 53 4.17 -18.56 7.54
N GLU A 54 3.64 -17.72 6.64
CA GLU A 54 2.85 -18.15 5.48
C GLU A 54 3.47 -17.66 4.16
N PRO A 55 4.54 -18.30 3.66
CA PRO A 55 5.26 -17.86 2.46
C PRO A 55 4.39 -17.75 1.20
N GLN A 56 3.29 -18.51 1.14
CA GLN A 56 2.34 -18.48 0.03
C GLN A 56 1.70 -17.09 -0.16
N ARG A 57 1.51 -16.34 0.94
CA ARG A 57 0.96 -14.97 0.91
C ARG A 57 1.85 -13.98 0.15
N LYS A 58 3.15 -14.28 -0.01
CA LYS A 58 4.06 -13.44 -0.83
C LYS A 58 3.61 -13.37 -2.29
N ALA A 59 3.00 -14.45 -2.81
CA ALA A 59 2.46 -14.45 -4.17
C ALA A 59 1.28 -13.47 -4.31
N ASP A 60 0.40 -13.42 -3.32
CA ASP A 60 -0.74 -12.49 -3.30
C ASP A 60 -0.28 -11.03 -3.20
N VAL A 61 0.71 -10.76 -2.33
CA VAL A 61 1.35 -9.44 -2.22
C VAL A 61 1.95 -9.04 -3.57
N TRP A 62 2.70 -9.92 -4.21
CA TRP A 62 3.30 -9.65 -5.51
C TRP A 62 2.26 -9.41 -6.61
N GLN A 63 1.19 -10.20 -6.64
CA GLN A 63 0.11 -10.03 -7.61
C GLN A 63 -0.59 -8.67 -7.44
N ALA A 64 -0.84 -8.25 -6.19
CA ALA A 64 -1.44 -6.96 -5.90
C ALA A 64 -0.48 -5.81 -6.22
N MET A 65 0.81 -5.93 -5.88
CA MET A 65 1.85 -4.96 -6.25
C MET A 65 1.93 -4.76 -7.77
N ARG A 66 1.83 -5.83 -8.56
CA ARG A 66 1.83 -5.74 -10.03
C ARG A 66 0.66 -4.91 -10.58
N ARG A 67 -0.51 -4.99 -9.96
CA ARG A 67 -1.68 -4.17 -10.35
C ARG A 67 -1.45 -2.69 -10.04
N LEU A 68 -0.78 -2.39 -8.93
CA LEU A 68 -0.42 -1.01 -8.54
C LEU A 68 0.66 -0.42 -9.44
N MET A 69 1.67 -1.23 -9.81
CA MET A 69 2.73 -0.80 -10.74
C MET A 69 2.17 -0.34 -12.10
N THR A 70 1.07 -0.94 -12.58
CA THR A 70 0.40 -0.48 -13.81
C THR A 70 -0.13 0.95 -13.67
N ARG A 71 -0.65 1.32 -12.50
CA ARG A 71 -1.17 2.67 -12.26
C ARG A 71 -0.06 3.71 -12.16
N TRP A 72 1.04 3.39 -11.48
CA TRP A 72 2.17 4.33 -11.34
C TRP A 72 2.82 4.65 -12.70
N LYS A 73 2.94 3.67 -13.59
CA LYS A 73 3.47 3.89 -14.95
C LYS A 73 2.60 4.81 -15.81
N SER A 74 1.29 4.80 -15.62
CA SER A 74 0.37 5.67 -16.37
C SER A 74 0.35 7.12 -15.85
N THR A 75 0.75 7.35 -14.59
CA THR A 75 0.85 8.70 -14.01
C THR A 75 2.06 9.45 -14.55
N ASP A 76 3.16 8.75 -14.88
CA ASP A 76 4.36 9.38 -15.48
C ASP A 76 4.08 9.95 -16.89
N GLU A 77 3.17 9.34 -17.67
CA GLU A 77 2.82 9.83 -19.02
C GLU A 77 1.87 11.04 -19.03
N GLN A 78 1.23 11.36 -17.89
CA GLN A 78 0.24 12.45 -17.79
C GLN A 78 0.84 13.77 -17.28
N ASN A 79 2.11 13.78 -16.89
CA ASN A 79 2.79 14.97 -16.36
C ASN A 79 3.70 15.67 -17.38
N ASP A 80 3.63 15.26 -18.66
CA ASP A 80 4.46 15.76 -19.77
C ASP A 80 3.62 16.44 -20.88
N GLN A 81 2.40 16.88 -20.56
CA GLN A 81 1.48 17.57 -21.50
C GLN A 81 1.11 18.99 -21.04
#